data_AF-A0A532T4D8-F1
#
_entry.id   AF-A0A532T4D8-F1
#
_cell.length_a   1.000
_cell.length_b   1.000
_cell.length_c   1.000
_cell.angle_alpha   90.00
_cell.angle_beta   90.00
_cell.angle_gamma   90.00
#
_symmetry.space_group_name_H-M   'P 1'
#
loop_
_entity.id
_entity.type
_entity.pdbx_description
1 polymer ?
#
loop_
_entity_poly.entity_id
_entity_poly.type
_entity_poly.pdbx_seq_one_letter_code
_entity_poly.pdbx_strand_id
1 'polypeptide(L)'
;MIVKTHQTEDKRILLVVCDNEILGKKFEEGNKQLDLTSDFYKGIEKTELEVCDLMRNCDMINLVGEKVINLAIKEGVIDSEHVKKISDIPYAQVVIQGL
;
A
#
# COMPACT_ATOMS: atom_id res chain seq x y z
N MET A 1 9.98 -4.23 -2.62
CA MET A 1 8.91 -3.35 -2.10
C MET A 1 9.02 -3.32 -0.57
N ILE A 2 8.75 -2.19 0.08
CA ILE A 2 8.80 -2.08 1.54
C ILE A 2 7.43 -2.44 2.11
N VAL A 3 7.41 -3.37 3.06
CA VAL A 3 6.20 -3.93 3.65
C VAL A 3 6.20 -3.74 5.15
N LYS A 4 5.09 -3.23 5.69
CA LYS A 4 4.81 -3.19 7.12
C LYS A 4 3.41 -3.71 7.40
N THR A 5 3.25 -4.47 8.47
CA THR A 5 1.93 -4.87 8.97
C THR A 5 1.62 -4.10 10.24
N HIS A 6 0.37 -3.69 10.37
CA HIS A 6 -0.19 -3.15 11.60
C HIS A 6 -1.38 -4.00 12.00
N GLN A 7 -1.61 -4.13 13.30
CA GLN A 7 -2.80 -4.78 13.84
C GLN A 7 -3.71 -3.72 14.44
N THR A 8 -4.98 -3.74 14.07
CA THR A 8 -6.01 -2.89 14.68
C THR A 8 -6.48 -3.46 16.01
N GLU A 9 -7.23 -2.67 16.79
CA GLU A 9 -7.74 -3.10 18.10
C GLU A 9 -8.67 -4.33 18.01
N ASP A 10 -9.44 -4.46 16.92
CA ASP A 10 -10.29 -5.62 16.61
C ASP A 10 -9.50 -6.79 15.98
N LYS A 11 -8.17 -6.76 16.07
CA LYS A 11 -7.22 -7.80 15.63
C LYS A 11 -7.12 -8.00 14.11
N ARG A 12 -7.64 -7.07 13.31
CA ARG A 12 -7.51 -7.10 11.84
C ARG A 12 -6.12 -6.67 11.40
N ILE A 13 -5.65 -7.21 10.28
CA ILE A 13 -4.32 -6.96 9.73
C ILE A 13 -4.41 -5.91 8.63
N LEU A 14 -3.76 -4.76 8.86
CA LEU A 14 -3.50 -3.76 7.84
C LEU A 14 -2.11 -3.97 7.24
N LEU A 15 -2.08 -4.36 5.97
CA LEU A 15 -0.87 -4.44 5.17
C LEU A 15 -0.56 -3.08 4.55
N VAL A 16 0.66 -2.59 4.74
CA VAL A 16 1.17 -1.36 4.11
C VAL A 16 2.28 -1.76 3.18
N VAL A 17 2.16 -1.40 1.90
CA VAL A 17 3.17 -1.71 0.88
C VAL A 17 3.52 -0.43 0.12
N CYS A 18 4.80 -0.11 0.10
CA CYS A 18 5.35 1.10 -0.49
C CYS A 18 6.50 0.76 -1.43
N ASP A 19 6.57 1.44 -2.57
CA ASP A 19 7.74 1.41 -3.44
C ASP A 19 8.96 1.99 -2.71
N ASN A 20 10.12 1.35 -2.84
CA ASN A 20 11.30 1.67 -2.02
C ASN A 20 11.88 3.05 -2.37
N GLU A 21 11.74 3.47 -3.63
CA GLU A 21 12.30 4.71 -4.18
C GLU A 21 11.60 5.98 -3.68
N ILE A 22 10.38 5.84 -3.13
CA ILE A 22 9.58 6.96 -2.63
C ILE A 22 9.44 6.96 -1.11
N LEU A 23 9.88 5.90 -0.42
CA LEU A 23 9.87 5.85 1.04
C LEU A 23 10.70 7.01 1.63
N GLY A 24 10.22 7.60 2.72
CA GLY A 24 10.91 8.71 3.38
C GLY A 24 10.72 10.07 2.69
N LYS A 25 9.82 10.17 1.71
CA LYS A 25 9.47 11.42 1.03
C LYS A 25 8.08 11.91 1.42
N LYS A 26 7.81 13.18 1.14
CA LYS A 26 6.48 13.78 1.23
C LYS A 26 6.07 14.27 -0.15
N PHE A 27 4.80 14.06 -0.49
CA PHE A 27 4.20 14.52 -1.73
C PHE A 27 2.96 15.32 -1.40
N GLU A 28 2.81 16.48 -2.03
CA GLU A 28 1.73 17.44 -1.72
C GLU A 28 1.04 17.88 -3.02
N GLU A 29 -0.29 17.94 -2.99
CA GLU A 29 -1.11 18.42 -4.09
C GLU A 29 -2.32 19.16 -3.53
N GLY A 30 -2.29 20.50 -3.62
CA GLY A 30 -3.30 21.37 -3.02
C GLY A 30 -3.37 21.17 -1.50
N ASN A 31 -4.50 20.65 -1.02
CA ASN A 31 -4.73 20.36 0.40
C ASN A 31 -4.51 18.88 0.79
N LYS A 32 -3.96 18.07 -0.11
CA LYS A 32 -3.70 16.64 0.11
C LYS A 32 -2.20 16.40 0.29
N GLN A 33 -1.85 15.41 1.11
CA GLN A 33 -0.48 15.01 1.37
C GLN A 33 -0.36 13.48 1.49
N LEU A 34 0.70 12.93 0.89
CA LEU A 34 1.24 11.61 1.22
C LEU A 34 2.53 11.81 2.01
N ASP A 35 2.49 11.52 3.31
CA ASP A 35 3.66 11.56 4.18
C ASP A 35 4.23 10.15 4.39
N LEU A 36 5.26 9.80 3.61
CA LEU A 36 5.94 8.51 3.68
C LEU A 36 7.16 8.54 4.61
N THR A 37 7.33 9.60 5.41
CA THR A 37 8.41 9.71 6.42
C THR A 37 8.06 9.01 7.73
N SER A 38 6.76 8.78 7.96
CA SER A 38 6.21 8.17 9.16
C SER A 38 6.67 6.73 9.35
N ASP A 39 6.81 6.31 10.61
CA ASP A 39 7.05 4.92 10.99
C ASP A 39 5.95 3.98 10.49
N PHE A 40 4.77 4.50 10.14
CA PHE A 40 3.70 3.74 9.51
C PHE A 40 4.15 3.01 8.23
N TYR A 41 5.08 3.57 7.47
CA TYR A 41 5.61 3.00 6.22
C TYR A 41 6.99 2.33 6.39
N LYS A 42 7.69 2.53 7.52
CA LYS A 42 9.03 1.96 7.76
C LYS A 42 8.95 0.47 8.07
N GLY A 43 8.97 -0.32 7.01
CA GLY A 43 8.87 -1.76 7.01
C GLY A 43 10.15 -2.49 6.57
N ILE A 44 9.99 -3.73 6.16
CA ILE A 44 11.04 -4.60 5.64
C ILE A 44 10.90 -4.77 4.13
N GLU A 45 12.03 -4.91 3.44
CA GLU A 45 11.99 -5.21 2.00
C GLU A 45 11.51 -6.64 1.75
N LYS A 46 10.62 -6.78 0.77
CA LYS A 46 9.99 -8.02 0.34
C LYS A 46 10.00 -8.14 -1.18
N THR A 47 10.06 -9.38 -1.64
CA THR A 47 9.88 -9.76 -3.05
C THR A 47 8.42 -9.62 -3.47
N GLU A 48 8.15 -9.57 -4.78
CA GLU A 48 6.78 -9.52 -5.30
C GLU A 48 5.96 -10.72 -4.85
N LEU A 49 6.54 -11.93 -4.87
CA LEU A 49 5.87 -13.15 -4.42
C LEU A 49 5.39 -13.05 -2.97
N GLU A 50 6.29 -12.64 -2.06
CA GLU A 50 5.94 -12.44 -0.65
C GLU A 50 4.85 -11.37 -0.47
N VAL A 51 4.90 -10.29 -1.27
CA VAL A 51 3.87 -9.25 -1.24
C VAL A 51 2.51 -9.79 -1.68
N CYS A 52 2.46 -10.57 -2.76
CA CYS A 52 1.22 -11.21 -3.23
C CYS A 52 0.62 -12.12 -2.16
N ASP A 53 1.45 -12.95 -1.52
CA ASP A 53 1.00 -13.84 -0.44
C ASP A 53 0.42 -13.03 0.73
N LEU A 54 1.06 -11.92 1.11
CA LEU A 54 0.58 -11.05 2.17
C LEU A 54 -0.74 -10.36 1.81
N MET A 55 -0.89 -9.88 0.57
CA MET A 55 -2.14 -9.26 0.10
C MET A 55 -3.32 -10.23 0.23
N ARG A 56 -3.11 -11.54 0.02
CA ARG A 56 -4.15 -12.57 0.16
C ARG A 56 -4.49 -12.93 1.61
N ASN A 57 -3.64 -12.57 2.57
CA ASN A 57 -3.74 -12.99 3.97
C ASN A 57 -3.89 -11.80 4.94
N CYS A 58 -4.45 -10.68 4.47
CA CYS A 58 -4.71 -9.50 5.28
C CYS A 58 -6.17 -9.04 5.18
N ASP A 59 -6.55 -8.12 6.05
CA ASP A 59 -7.90 -7.57 6.12
C ASP A 59 -8.04 -6.27 5.35
N MET A 60 -6.96 -5.51 5.28
CA MET A 60 -6.91 -4.19 4.68
C MET A 60 -5.54 -3.95 4.08
N ILE A 61 -5.48 -3.13 3.03
CA ILE A 61 -4.23 -2.81 2.35
C ILE A 61 -4.13 -1.31 2.09
N ASN A 62 -2.96 -0.72 2.37
CA ASN A 62 -2.55 0.60 1.90
C ASN A 62 -1.38 0.43 0.93
N LEU A 63 -1.59 0.86 -0.32
CA LEU A 63 -0.66 0.71 -1.43
C LEU A 63 -0.20 2.09 -1.90
N VAL A 64 1.11 2.31 -2.01
CA VAL A 64 1.69 3.57 -2.52
C VAL A 64 2.87 3.32 -3.45
N GLY A 65 2.78 3.81 -4.69
CA GLY A 65 3.82 3.66 -5.71
C GLY A 65 3.37 2.89 -6.96
N GLU A 66 4.03 3.13 -8.08
CA GLU A 66 3.64 2.55 -9.38
C GLU A 66 3.81 1.03 -9.41
N LYS A 67 4.92 0.50 -8.89
CA LYS A 67 5.20 -0.95 -8.98
C LYS A 67 4.19 -1.72 -8.14
N VAL A 68 3.92 -1.26 -6.92
CA VAL A 68 2.98 -1.92 -6.05
C VAL A 68 1.53 -1.83 -6.56
N ILE A 69 1.11 -0.70 -7.12
CA ILE A 69 -0.23 -0.55 -7.71
C ILE A 69 -0.40 -1.49 -8.92
N ASN A 70 0.60 -1.55 -9.80
CA ASN A 70 0.58 -2.45 -10.94
C ASN A 70 0.51 -3.92 -10.50
N LEU A 71 1.24 -4.30 -9.46
CA LEU A 71 1.18 -5.65 -8.88
C LEU A 71 -0.22 -5.96 -8.34
N ALA A 72 -0.80 -5.05 -7.56
CA ALA A 72 -2.14 -5.26 -6.99
C ALA A 72 -3.24 -5.36 -8.06
N ILE A 73 -3.16 -4.59 -9.14
CA ILE A 73 -4.07 -4.71 -10.29
C ILE A 73 -3.89 -6.07 -10.97
N LYS A 74 -2.64 -6.48 -11.22
CA LYS A 74 -2.33 -7.77 -11.86
C LYS A 74 -2.86 -8.95 -11.05
N GLU A 75 -2.79 -8.87 -9.73
CA GLU A 75 -3.29 -9.91 -8.81
C GLU A 75 -4.81 -9.84 -8.57
N GLY A 76 -5.51 -8.86 -9.15
CA GLY A 76 -6.96 -8.67 -8.99
C GLY A 76 -7.36 -8.17 -7.61
N VAL A 77 -6.43 -7.56 -6.86
CA VAL A 77 -6.68 -7.01 -5.52
C VAL A 77 -7.40 -5.65 -5.61
N ILE A 78 -7.13 -4.89 -6.67
CA ILE A 78 -7.80 -3.61 -6.98
C ILE A 78 -8.07 -3.48 -8.47
N ASP A 79 -9.12 -2.75 -8.82
CA ASP A 79 -9.31 -2.26 -10.19
C ASP A 79 -8.61 -0.92 -10.40
N SER A 80 -8.12 -0.68 -11.62
CA SER A 80 -7.39 0.54 -11.98
C SER A 80 -8.20 1.83 -11.77
N GLU A 81 -9.54 1.75 -11.84
CA GLU A 81 -10.44 2.88 -11.58
C GLU A 81 -10.44 3.35 -10.12
N HIS A 82 -10.02 2.49 -9.19
CA HIS A 82 -9.94 2.81 -7.76
C HIS A 82 -8.59 3.41 -7.36
N VAL A 83 -7.64 3.52 -8.30
CA VAL A 83 -6.32 4.14 -8.07
C VAL A 83 -6.45 5.66 -8.09
N LYS A 84 -5.97 6.29 -7.01
CA LYS A 84 -5.89 7.75 -6.90
C LYS A 84 -4.43 8.19 -7.05
N LYS A 85 -4.23 9.49 -7.26
CA LYS A 85 -2.88 10.10 -7.32
C LYS A 85 -2.81 11.34 -6.43
N ILE A 86 -1.64 11.56 -5.84
CA ILE A 86 -1.22 12.82 -5.22
C ILE A 86 0.17 13.15 -5.76
N SER A 87 0.30 14.29 -6.44
CA SER A 87 1.55 14.70 -7.10
C SER A 87 2.11 13.60 -8.00
N ASP A 88 1.25 13.05 -8.85
CA ASP A 88 1.49 11.92 -9.77
C ASP A 88 1.80 10.56 -9.10
N ILE A 89 1.99 10.50 -7.78
CA ILE A 89 2.24 9.25 -7.07
C ILE A 89 0.93 8.48 -6.90
N PRO A 90 0.79 7.27 -7.49
CA PRO A 90 -0.42 6.50 -7.36
C PRO A 90 -0.52 5.84 -5.99
N TYR A 91 -1.73 5.77 -5.47
CA TYR A 91 -2.04 5.09 -4.22
C TYR A 91 -3.45 4.51 -4.23
N ALA A 92 -3.66 3.50 -3.40
CA ALA A 92 -4.96 2.86 -3.20
C ALA A 92 -5.09 2.34 -1.78
N GLN A 93 -6.32 2.25 -1.30
CA GLN A 93 -6.67 1.67 0.00
C GLN A 93 -7.81 0.68 -0.20
N VAL A 94 -7.67 -0.49 0.41
CA VAL A 94 -8.58 -1.63 0.20
C VAL A 94 -9.01 -2.17 1.55
N VAL A 95 -10.30 -2.50 1.67
CA VAL A 95 -10.81 -3.33 2.76
C VAL A 95 -11.26 -4.65 2.13
N ILE A 96 -10.62 -5.74 2.52
CA ILE A 96 -10.96 -7.08 2.07
C ILE A 96 -12.16 -7.54 2.91
N GLN A 97 -13.30 -7.74 2.25
CA GLN A 97 -14.43 -8.43 2.85
C GLN A 97 -14.28 -9.92 2.55
N GLY A 98 -14.47 -10.77 3.56
CA GLY A 98 -14.34 -12.21 3.40
C GLY A 98 -15.19 -12.74 2.24
N LEU A 99 -14.61 -13.65 1.46
CA LEU A 99 -15.33 -14.48 0.49
C LEU A 99 -16.44 -15.29 1.18
#